data_AF-E8V642-F1
#
_entry.id   AF-E8V642-F1
#
_cell.length_a   1.000
_cell.length_b   1.000
_cell.length_c   1.000
_cell.angle_alpha   90.00
_cell.angle_beta   90.00
_cell.angle_gamma   90.00
#
_symmetry.space_group_name_H-M   'P 1'
#
loop_
_entity.id
_entity.type
_entity.pdbx_description
1 polymer ?
#
loop_
_entity_poly.entity_id
_entity_poly.type
_entity_poly.pdbx_seq_one_letter_code
_entity_poly.pdbx_strand_id
1 'polypeptide(L)'
;MQVADLTIADQNQSIAEALEREEPRLRRFIRSRVLDKGDVEDVLQDVFYELIEAYRLMKPAEQMTAWLFRVARNRITDLFRKRRTVSLDETFDEDDESRSLSDLLPSPDAGPDAVFARNLLFDALDAALDELPENQREVFLAHEFEGRSFKELSEETGISINTLLSRKRYAVLYLRERLLEIKQEYGTGQ
;
A
#
# COMPACT_ATOMS: atom_id res chain seq x y z
N MET A 1 30.76 32.72 2.84
CA MET A 1 29.33 32.43 2.60
C MET A 1 29.24 31.48 1.41
N GLN A 2 29.58 30.20 1.60
CA GLN A 2 29.68 29.21 0.51
C GLN A 2 29.46 27.76 0.98
N VAL A 3 29.32 27.55 2.30
CA VAL A 3 29.22 26.23 2.93
C VAL A 3 27.78 25.70 3.03
N ALA A 4 26.75 26.54 2.85
CA ALA A 4 25.35 26.10 2.96
C ALA A 4 24.79 25.53 1.63
N ASP A 5 25.22 26.05 0.48
CA ASP A 5 24.78 25.57 -0.84
C ASP A 5 25.31 24.17 -1.18
N LEU A 6 26.55 23.86 -0.77
CA LEU A 6 27.13 22.52 -0.95
C LEU A 6 26.34 21.47 -0.17
N THR A 7 25.90 21.79 1.05
CA THR A 7 25.12 20.87 1.90
C THR A 7 23.73 20.60 1.35
N ILE A 8 23.07 21.60 0.75
CA ILE A 8 21.73 21.44 0.14
C ILE A 8 21.82 20.60 -1.14
N ALA A 9 22.84 20.82 -1.96
CA ALA A 9 23.06 20.04 -3.17
C ALA A 9 23.36 18.56 -2.87
N ASP A 10 24.24 18.28 -1.91
CA ASP A 10 24.58 16.93 -1.48
C ASP A 10 23.36 16.20 -0.87
N GLN A 11 22.52 16.95 -0.15
CA GLN A 11 21.26 16.46 0.40
C GLN A 11 20.23 16.12 -0.69
N ASN A 12 20.05 16.99 -1.67
CA ASN A 12 19.16 16.73 -2.81
C ASN A 12 19.59 15.51 -3.61
N GLN A 13 20.89 15.32 -3.81
CA GLN A 13 21.45 14.16 -4.49
C GLN A 13 21.15 12.87 -3.71
N SER A 14 21.37 12.86 -2.40
CA SER A 14 21.07 11.70 -1.55
C SER A 14 19.58 11.32 -1.55
N ILE A 15 18.67 12.31 -1.60
CA ILE A 15 17.24 12.03 -1.75
C ILE A 15 16.95 11.48 -3.13
N ALA A 16 17.47 12.08 -4.19
CA ALA A 16 17.21 11.63 -5.56
C ALA A 16 17.60 10.15 -5.70
N GLU A 17 18.76 9.76 -5.19
CA GLU A 17 19.21 8.37 -5.15
C GLU A 17 18.31 7.47 -4.30
N ALA A 18 17.84 7.99 -3.16
CA ALA A 18 16.94 7.24 -2.30
C ALA A 18 15.51 7.15 -2.89
N LEU A 19 15.07 8.14 -3.65
CA LEU A 19 13.78 8.19 -4.32
C LEU A 19 13.79 7.27 -5.54
N GLU A 20 14.83 7.33 -6.38
CA GLU A 20 15.04 6.41 -7.49
C GLU A 20 15.03 4.95 -7.01
N ARG A 21 15.61 4.69 -5.83
CA ARG A 21 15.59 3.36 -5.22
C ARG A 21 14.20 2.94 -4.73
N GLU A 22 13.43 3.86 -4.13
CA GLU A 22 12.14 3.52 -3.50
C GLU A 22 10.94 3.68 -4.45
N GLU A 23 11.03 4.48 -5.53
CA GLU A 23 9.94 4.74 -6.48
C GLU A 23 9.31 3.44 -7.00
N PRO A 24 10.08 2.45 -7.50
CA PRO A 24 9.47 1.22 -8.03
C PRO A 24 8.63 0.49 -6.97
N ARG A 25 9.11 0.49 -5.72
CA ARG A 25 8.44 -0.16 -4.58
C ARG A 25 7.19 0.62 -4.18
N LEU A 26 7.26 1.94 -4.19
CA LEU A 26 6.16 2.83 -3.86
C LEU A 26 5.06 2.75 -4.92
N ARG A 27 5.43 2.81 -6.20
CA ARG A 27 4.54 2.65 -7.36
C ARG A 27 3.81 1.32 -7.31
N ARG A 28 4.54 0.24 -7.00
CA ARG A 28 3.94 -1.08 -6.82
C ARG A 28 2.94 -1.10 -5.66
N PHE A 29 3.35 -0.59 -4.50
CA PHE A 29 2.48 -0.48 -3.34
C PHE A 29 1.18 0.28 -3.62
N ILE A 30 1.23 1.35 -4.40
CA ILE A 30 0.05 2.14 -4.80
C ILE A 30 -0.79 1.36 -5.81
N ARG A 31 -0.17 0.76 -6.84
CA ARG A 31 -0.87 -0.01 -7.87
C ARG A 31 -1.60 -1.23 -7.33
N SER A 32 -1.05 -1.90 -6.31
CA SER A 32 -1.75 -2.99 -5.62
C SER A 32 -3.01 -2.53 -4.88
N ARG A 33 -3.25 -1.23 -4.75
CA ARG A 33 -4.34 -0.65 -3.94
C ARG A 33 -5.27 0.22 -4.77
N VAL A 34 -4.85 0.59 -5.98
CA VAL A 34 -5.50 1.56 -6.84
C VAL A 34 -5.50 1.00 -8.26
N LEU A 35 -6.70 0.73 -8.78
CA LEU A 35 -6.90 0.07 -10.07
C LEU A 35 -6.68 1.02 -11.26
N ASP A 36 -7.12 2.27 -11.13
CA ASP A 36 -6.98 3.25 -12.20
C ASP A 36 -5.54 3.74 -12.30
N LYS A 37 -4.98 3.72 -13.52
CA LYS A 37 -3.60 4.13 -13.75
C LYS A 37 -3.39 5.62 -13.49
N GLY A 38 -4.39 6.46 -13.76
CA GLY A 38 -4.32 7.89 -13.51
C GLY A 38 -4.20 8.17 -12.02
N ASP A 39 -5.05 7.55 -11.21
CA ASP A 39 -4.98 7.67 -9.76
C ASP A 39 -3.64 7.19 -9.18
N VAL A 40 -3.03 6.14 -9.75
CA VAL A 40 -1.70 5.66 -9.31
C VAL A 40 -0.64 6.73 -9.52
N GLU A 41 -0.64 7.40 -10.68
CA GLU A 41 0.29 8.50 -10.95
C GLU A 41 -0.01 9.73 -10.09
N ASP A 42 -1.27 10.05 -9.85
CA ASP A 42 -1.68 11.18 -9.00
C ASP A 42 -1.21 10.97 -7.55
N VAL A 43 -1.43 9.79 -6.98
CA VAL A 43 -0.97 9.46 -5.63
C VAL A 43 0.56 9.49 -5.54
N LEU A 44 1.27 8.97 -6.54
CA LEU A 44 2.74 9.05 -6.59
C LEU A 44 3.22 10.50 -6.60
N GLN A 45 2.60 11.32 -7.45
CA GLN A 45 2.95 12.73 -7.57
C GLN A 45 2.69 13.48 -6.26
N ASP A 46 1.57 13.22 -5.58
CA ASP A 46 1.26 13.82 -4.28
C ASP A 46 2.28 13.41 -3.20
N VAL A 47 2.69 12.13 -3.16
CA VAL A 47 3.69 11.64 -2.20
C VAL A 47 5.05 12.30 -2.46
N PHE A 48 5.45 12.44 -3.72
CA PHE A 48 6.71 13.09 -4.10
C PHE A 48 6.69 14.59 -3.81
N TYR A 49 5.56 15.26 -4.05
CA TYR A 49 5.39 16.67 -3.71
C TYR A 49 5.54 16.89 -2.19
N GLU A 50 4.86 16.07 -1.39
CA GLU A 50 4.98 16.14 0.07
C GLU A 50 6.40 15.82 0.54
N LEU A 51 7.12 14.92 -0.14
CA LEU A 51 8.51 14.61 0.19
C LEU A 51 9.39 15.84 0.04
N ILE A 52 9.25 16.55 -1.08
CA ILE A 52 10.02 17.76 -1.38
C ILE A 52 9.71 18.87 -0.36
N GLU A 53 8.44 19.03 0.03
CA GLU A 53 7.99 20.00 1.03
C GLU A 53 8.50 19.66 2.44
N ALA A 54 8.31 18.42 2.89
CA ALA A 54 8.71 17.97 4.23
C ALA A 54 10.23 17.94 4.39
N TYR A 55 10.97 17.67 3.31
CA TYR A 55 12.42 17.55 3.36
C TYR A 55 13.14 18.89 3.58
N ARG A 56 12.56 20.01 3.15
CA ARG A 56 13.06 21.35 3.54
C ARG A 56 13.11 21.54 5.07
N LEU A 57 12.45 20.67 5.82
CA LEU A 57 12.29 20.74 7.28
C LEU A 57 12.84 19.50 8.03
N MET A 58 13.30 18.43 7.35
CA MET A 58 13.64 17.14 7.97
C MET A 58 15.13 16.71 7.88
N LYS A 59 15.59 15.94 8.88
CA LYS A 59 16.82 15.11 8.92
C LYS A 59 16.42 13.63 9.13
N PRO A 60 17.32 12.63 9.03
CA PRO A 60 18.08 12.11 7.88
C PRO A 60 17.29 11.07 7.05
N ALA A 61 17.84 10.65 5.91
CA ALA A 61 17.21 9.77 4.90
C ALA A 61 16.79 8.36 5.38
N GLU A 62 17.29 7.89 6.53
CA GLU A 62 17.03 6.53 7.03
C GLU A 62 15.55 6.28 7.41
N GLN A 63 14.78 7.32 7.73
CA GLN A 63 13.34 7.20 8.01
C GLN A 63 12.45 7.51 6.79
N MET A 64 13.06 7.85 5.65
CA MET A 64 12.36 8.31 4.45
C MET A 64 11.43 7.22 3.89
N THR A 65 11.87 5.96 3.86
CA THR A 65 11.06 4.85 3.36
C THR A 65 9.79 4.66 4.19
N ALA A 66 9.90 4.59 5.52
CA ALA A 66 8.71 4.43 6.37
C ALA A 66 7.74 5.61 6.22
N TRP A 67 8.29 6.82 6.09
CA TRP A 67 7.51 8.03 5.85
C TRP A 67 6.80 8.02 4.49
N LEU A 68 7.49 7.66 3.39
CA LEU A 68 6.91 7.60 2.04
C LEU A 68 5.70 6.66 1.97
N PHE A 69 5.81 5.47 2.56
CA PHE A 69 4.72 4.49 2.56
C PHE A 69 3.56 4.91 3.48
N ARG A 70 3.86 5.64 4.57
CA ARG A 70 2.82 6.23 5.42
C ARG A 70 2.04 7.32 4.66
N VAL A 71 2.75 8.20 3.95
CA VAL A 71 2.14 9.25 3.14
C VAL A 71 1.33 8.65 2.01
N ALA A 72 1.88 7.67 1.28
CA ALA A 72 1.14 6.98 0.22
C ALA A 72 -0.13 6.32 0.76
N ARG A 73 -0.08 5.66 1.92
CA ARG A 73 -1.28 5.13 2.57
C ARG A 73 -2.31 6.23 2.83
N ASN A 74 -1.89 7.36 3.42
CA ASN A 74 -2.79 8.48 3.68
C ASN A 74 -3.42 9.02 2.39
N ARG A 75 -2.63 9.17 1.32
CA ARG A 75 -3.11 9.65 0.01
C ARG A 75 -4.08 8.70 -0.65
N ILE A 76 -3.83 7.39 -0.55
CA ILE A 76 -4.76 6.36 -1.00
C ILE A 76 -6.07 6.45 -0.20
N THR A 77 -5.99 6.55 1.13
CA THR A 77 -7.17 6.72 1.98
C THR A 77 -7.92 8.02 1.64
N ASP A 78 -7.22 9.13 1.40
CA ASP A 78 -7.82 10.41 1.01
C ASP A 78 -8.47 10.34 -0.38
N LEU A 79 -7.85 9.66 -1.35
CA LEU A 79 -8.40 9.42 -2.68
C LEU A 79 -9.75 8.69 -2.57
N PHE A 80 -9.80 7.61 -1.78
CA PHE A 80 -11.03 6.86 -1.54
C PHE A 80 -12.05 7.64 -0.69
N ARG A 81 -11.62 8.46 0.28
CA ARG A 81 -12.51 9.37 1.03
C ARG A 81 -13.08 10.51 0.17
N LYS A 82 -12.31 11.06 -0.77
CA LYS A 82 -12.82 12.08 -1.71
C LYS A 82 -13.90 11.50 -2.61
N ARG A 83 -13.75 10.24 -3.03
CA ARG A 83 -14.83 9.48 -3.72
C ARG A 83 -16.07 9.33 -2.82
N ARG A 84 -15.87 9.12 -1.52
CA ARG A 84 -16.94 9.16 -0.50
C ARG A 84 -17.55 10.55 -0.31
N THR A 85 -16.88 11.67 -0.57
CA THR A 85 -17.50 13.00 -0.33
C THR A 85 -18.67 13.31 -1.30
N VAL A 86 -18.94 12.41 -2.25
CA VAL A 86 -20.16 12.39 -3.10
C VAL A 86 -21.28 11.52 -2.49
N SER A 87 -21.03 10.75 -1.42
CA SER A 87 -22.05 9.95 -0.70
C SER A 87 -21.66 9.75 0.78
N LEU A 88 -22.49 10.32 1.66
CA LEU A 88 -22.33 10.63 3.08
C LEU A 88 -21.57 9.67 4.03
N ASP A 89 -21.16 10.31 5.13
CA ASP A 89 -20.29 9.95 6.25
C ASP A 89 -20.92 8.99 7.27
N GLU A 90 -20.10 8.09 7.86
CA GLU A 90 -20.18 7.50 9.20
C GLU A 90 -19.10 6.40 9.38
N THR A 91 -18.32 6.42 10.47
CA THR A 91 -17.26 5.43 10.73
C THR A 91 -17.70 4.51 11.88
N PHE A 92 -17.66 3.20 11.67
CA PHE A 92 -17.85 2.19 12.72
C PHE A 92 -16.78 1.10 12.59
N ASP A 93 -15.98 0.94 13.64
CA ASP A 93 -15.02 -0.15 13.82
C ASP A 93 -15.76 -1.45 14.13
N GLU A 94 -15.47 -2.51 13.39
CA GLU A 94 -15.69 -3.88 13.86
C GLU A 94 -14.43 -4.73 13.62
N ASP A 95 -13.91 -5.22 14.74
CA ASP A 95 -12.85 -6.23 14.87
C ASP A 95 -13.16 -7.44 13.97
N ASP A 96 -12.27 -7.72 13.02
CA ASP A 96 -12.25 -8.99 12.29
C ASP A 96 -10.90 -9.66 12.53
N GLU A 97 -10.94 -10.77 13.26
CA GLU A 97 -9.83 -11.67 13.62
C GLU A 97 -9.24 -12.42 12.42
N SER A 98 -9.24 -11.79 11.24
CA SER A 98 -8.54 -12.25 10.05
C SER A 98 -7.04 -12.03 10.25
N ARG A 99 -6.27 -13.12 10.43
CA ARG A 99 -4.80 -13.11 10.43
C ARG A 99 -4.29 -12.22 9.30
N SER A 100 -3.67 -11.10 9.67
CA SER A 100 -3.29 -10.05 8.72
C SER A 100 -2.38 -10.63 7.65
N LEU A 101 -2.56 -10.20 6.39
CA LEU A 101 -1.59 -10.51 5.32
C LEU A 101 -0.19 -10.00 5.69
N SER A 102 -0.13 -8.97 6.56
CA SER A 102 1.10 -8.39 7.09
C SER A 102 1.98 -9.41 7.82
N ASP A 103 1.40 -10.46 8.41
CA ASP A 103 2.14 -11.50 9.13
C ASP A 103 3.05 -12.34 8.20
N LEU A 104 2.80 -12.29 6.89
CA LEU A 104 3.58 -13.03 5.89
C LEU A 104 4.78 -12.23 5.38
N LEU A 105 4.84 -10.92 5.65
CA LEU A 105 5.90 -10.04 5.14
C LEU A 105 7.11 -10.03 6.10
N PRO A 106 8.34 -10.20 5.58
CA PRO A 106 9.57 -9.99 6.37
C PRO A 106 9.65 -8.58 6.93
N SER A 107 10.28 -8.45 8.12
CA SER A 107 10.57 -7.14 8.70
C SER A 107 11.49 -6.34 7.78
N PRO A 108 11.20 -5.04 7.54
CA PRO A 108 12.06 -4.18 6.72
C PRO A 108 13.46 -4.00 7.31
N ASP A 109 13.62 -4.19 8.62
CA ASP A 109 14.89 -3.97 9.34
C ASP A 109 15.80 -5.22 9.35
N ALA A 110 15.39 -6.31 8.70
CA ALA A 110 16.11 -7.59 8.70
C ALA A 110 17.23 -7.68 7.63
N GLY A 111 17.57 -6.57 6.98
CA GLY A 111 18.69 -6.46 6.04
C GLY A 111 18.32 -6.56 4.55
N PRO A 112 19.31 -6.51 3.63
CA PRO A 112 19.10 -6.42 2.19
C PRO A 112 18.28 -7.59 1.60
N ASP A 113 18.53 -8.82 2.07
CA ASP A 113 17.80 -10.01 1.61
C ASP A 113 16.32 -9.96 2.01
N ALA A 114 16.01 -9.40 3.19
CA ALA A 114 14.65 -9.20 3.64
C ALA A 114 13.93 -8.13 2.81
N VAL A 115 14.64 -7.07 2.39
CA VAL A 115 14.13 -6.06 1.47
C VAL A 115 13.79 -6.67 0.11
N PHE A 116 14.67 -7.51 -0.43
CA PHE A 116 14.43 -8.22 -1.70
C PHE A 116 13.24 -9.18 -1.60
N ALA A 117 13.20 -10.04 -0.58
CA ALA A 117 12.10 -10.97 -0.35
C ALA A 117 10.76 -10.24 -0.16
N ARG A 118 10.76 -9.10 0.52
CA ARG A 118 9.57 -8.26 0.70
C ARG A 118 9.09 -7.66 -0.62
N ASN A 119 9.99 -7.21 -1.49
CA ASN A 119 9.62 -6.73 -2.82
C ASN A 119 8.99 -7.85 -3.63
N LEU A 120 9.60 -9.02 -3.66
CA LEU A 120 9.07 -10.19 -4.35
C LEU A 120 7.69 -10.65 -3.83
N LEU A 121 7.39 -10.43 -2.55
CA LEU A 121 6.06 -10.68 -1.99
C LEU A 121 5.06 -9.58 -2.38
N PHE A 122 5.47 -8.32 -2.52
CA PHE A 122 4.61 -7.25 -3.04
C PHE A 122 4.30 -7.46 -4.53
N ASP A 123 5.32 -7.57 -5.37
CA ASP A 123 5.49 -8.77 -6.18
C ASP A 123 4.24 -9.56 -6.57
N ALA A 124 4.17 -10.70 -5.90
CA ALA A 124 3.10 -11.67 -5.98
C ALA A 124 1.76 -11.15 -5.45
N LEU A 125 1.74 -10.25 -4.47
CA LEU A 125 0.48 -9.68 -3.97
C LEU A 125 -0.25 -8.92 -5.07
N ASP A 126 0.44 -8.07 -5.84
CA ASP A 126 -0.12 -7.33 -6.96
C ASP A 126 -0.69 -8.29 -8.02
N ALA A 127 0.09 -9.28 -8.41
CA ALA A 127 -0.34 -10.28 -9.39
C ALA A 127 -1.54 -11.09 -8.88
N ALA A 128 -1.52 -11.51 -7.61
CA ALA A 128 -2.61 -12.26 -7.01
C ALA A 128 -3.88 -11.41 -6.86
N LEU A 129 -3.74 -10.10 -6.57
CA LEU A 129 -4.88 -9.19 -6.61
C LEU A 129 -5.46 -9.13 -8.02
N ASP A 130 -4.63 -9.00 -9.06
CA ASP A 130 -5.05 -9.01 -10.48
C ASP A 130 -5.67 -10.34 -10.94
N GLU A 131 -5.40 -11.44 -10.23
CA GLU A 131 -5.99 -12.77 -10.48
C GLU A 131 -7.35 -12.98 -9.79
N LEU A 132 -7.68 -12.19 -8.76
CA LEU A 132 -8.95 -12.32 -8.03
C LEU A 132 -10.17 -12.06 -8.93
N PRO A 133 -11.29 -12.77 -8.69
CA PRO A 133 -12.59 -12.34 -9.22
C PRO A 133 -12.90 -10.90 -8.80
N GLU A 134 -13.38 -10.08 -9.74
CA GLU A 134 -13.61 -8.64 -9.53
C GLU A 134 -14.42 -8.37 -8.26
N ASN A 135 -15.50 -9.13 -8.06
CA ASN A 135 -16.37 -8.99 -6.90
C ASN A 135 -15.72 -9.32 -5.55
N GLN A 136 -14.63 -10.11 -5.53
CA GLN A 136 -13.86 -10.41 -4.32
C GLN A 136 -12.80 -9.32 -4.09
N ARG A 137 -12.14 -8.91 -5.18
CA ARG A 137 -11.17 -7.82 -5.17
C ARG A 137 -11.80 -6.51 -4.68
N GLU A 138 -12.93 -6.11 -5.26
CA GLU A 138 -13.65 -4.89 -4.90
C GLU A 138 -13.99 -4.86 -3.40
N VAL A 139 -14.53 -5.96 -2.86
CA VAL A 139 -14.90 -6.03 -1.44
C VAL A 139 -13.67 -5.99 -0.54
N PHE A 140 -12.59 -6.68 -0.93
CA PHE A 140 -11.32 -6.62 -0.21
C PHE A 140 -10.74 -5.21 -0.21
N LEU A 141 -10.70 -4.55 -1.37
CA LEU A 141 -10.16 -3.20 -1.49
C LEU A 141 -10.99 -2.18 -0.70
N ALA A 142 -12.32 -2.23 -0.86
CA ALA A 142 -13.25 -1.37 -0.16
C ALA A 142 -13.11 -1.47 1.36
N HIS A 143 -13.02 -2.69 1.88
CA HIS A 143 -12.95 -2.88 3.32
C HIS A 143 -11.55 -2.57 3.88
N GLU A 144 -10.48 -3.09 3.27
CA GLU A 144 -9.12 -2.99 3.82
C GLU A 144 -8.42 -1.65 3.53
N PHE A 145 -8.80 -0.95 2.45
CA PHE A 145 -8.17 0.32 2.06
C PHE A 145 -9.08 1.54 2.15
N GLU A 146 -10.38 1.39 1.84
CA GLU A 146 -11.35 2.47 1.97
C GLU A 146 -11.93 2.57 3.39
N GLY A 147 -11.75 1.52 4.21
CA GLY A 147 -12.28 1.43 5.57
C GLY A 147 -13.79 1.24 5.61
N ARG A 148 -14.39 0.74 4.53
CA ARG A 148 -15.85 0.57 4.42
C ARG A 148 -16.32 -0.64 5.19
N SER A 149 -17.30 -0.44 6.05
CA SER A 149 -17.96 -1.53 6.76
C SER A 149 -18.76 -2.40 5.78
N PHE A 150 -18.99 -3.66 6.14
CA PHE A 150 -19.85 -4.53 5.34
C PHE A 150 -21.29 -4.04 5.28
N LYS A 151 -21.73 -3.28 6.29
CA LYS A 151 -23.04 -2.67 6.33
C LYS A 151 -23.17 -1.59 5.24
N GLU A 152 -22.21 -0.66 5.16
CA GLU A 152 -22.19 0.36 4.10
C GLU A 152 -22.14 -0.28 2.70
N LEU A 153 -21.26 -1.27 2.51
CA LEU A 153 -21.19 -2.03 1.25
C LEU A 153 -22.53 -2.71 0.91
N SER A 154 -23.23 -3.24 1.91
CA SER A 154 -24.54 -3.88 1.73
C SER A 154 -25.62 -2.89 1.36
N GLU A 155 -25.62 -1.69 1.97
CA GLU A 155 -26.60 -0.63 1.71
C GLU A 155 -26.42 -0.04 0.31
N GLU A 156 -25.18 0.17 -0.13
CA GLU A 156 -24.87 0.73 -1.44
C GLU A 156 -25.10 -0.26 -2.59
N THR A 157 -24.72 -1.53 -2.40
CA THR A 157 -24.74 -2.53 -3.49
C THR A 157 -26.00 -3.40 -3.49
N GLY A 158 -26.78 -3.39 -2.40
CA GLY A 158 -27.90 -4.31 -2.18
C GLY A 158 -27.47 -5.77 -1.91
N ILE A 159 -26.18 -6.04 -1.79
CA ILE A 159 -25.64 -7.38 -1.55
C ILE A 159 -25.62 -7.67 -0.06
N SER A 160 -26.12 -8.83 0.36
CA SER A 160 -26.14 -9.19 1.79
C SER A 160 -24.75 -9.16 2.44
N ILE A 161 -24.69 -8.69 3.69
CA ILE A 161 -23.47 -8.69 4.53
C ILE A 161 -22.76 -10.05 4.52
N ASN A 162 -23.50 -11.16 4.62
CA ASN A 162 -22.93 -12.52 4.58
C ASN A 162 -22.20 -12.83 3.26
N THR A 163 -22.71 -12.32 2.14
CA THR A 163 -22.06 -12.49 0.83
C THR A 163 -20.79 -11.65 0.74
N LEU A 164 -20.79 -10.43 1.27
CA LEU A 164 -19.61 -9.56 1.32
C LEU A 164 -18.52 -10.15 2.22
N LEU A 165 -18.88 -10.63 3.42
CA LEU A 165 -17.98 -11.37 4.31
C LEU A 165 -17.35 -12.57 3.60
N SER A 166 -18.17 -13.35 2.88
CA SER A 166 -17.67 -14.51 2.13
C SER A 166 -16.69 -14.09 1.02
N ARG A 167 -17.00 -13.02 0.28
CA ARG A 167 -16.12 -12.46 -0.76
C ARG A 167 -14.78 -11.99 -0.19
N LYS A 168 -14.78 -11.23 0.92
CA LYS A 168 -13.56 -10.82 1.64
C LYS A 168 -12.76 -12.04 2.05
N ARG A 169 -13.41 -13.03 2.67
CA ARG A 169 -12.74 -14.26 3.12
C ARG A 169 -12.08 -15.01 1.97
N TYR A 170 -12.75 -15.18 0.84
CA TYR A 170 -12.18 -15.86 -0.33
C TYR A 170 -11.00 -15.08 -0.91
N ALA A 171 -11.08 -13.75 -0.97
CA ALA A 171 -9.95 -12.90 -1.35
C ALA A 171 -8.74 -13.14 -0.44
N VAL A 172 -8.93 -13.05 0.88
CA VAL A 172 -7.84 -13.25 1.86
C VAL A 172 -7.22 -14.64 1.74
N LEU A 173 -8.03 -15.69 1.62
CA LEU A 173 -7.53 -17.06 1.48
C LEU A 173 -6.66 -17.22 0.23
N TYR A 174 -7.13 -16.71 -0.91
CA TYR A 174 -6.41 -16.76 -2.17
C TYR A 174 -5.08 -16.00 -2.10
N LEU A 175 -5.11 -14.75 -1.61
CA LEU A 175 -3.90 -13.94 -1.47
C LEU A 175 -2.87 -14.60 -0.54
N ARG A 176 -3.32 -15.22 0.56
CA ARG A 176 -2.42 -15.97 1.46
C ARG A 176 -1.78 -17.18 0.79
N GLU A 177 -2.57 -17.96 0.04
CA GLU A 177 -2.07 -19.12 -0.68
C GLU A 177 -0.96 -18.73 -1.66
N ARG A 178 -1.20 -17.72 -2.50
CA ARG A 178 -0.22 -17.22 -3.48
C ARG A 178 1.05 -16.69 -2.80
N LEU A 179 0.92 -15.95 -1.70
CA LEU A 179 2.08 -15.46 -0.95
C LEU A 179 2.89 -16.59 -0.29
N LEU A 180 2.22 -17.65 0.17
CA LEU A 180 2.89 -18.81 0.76
C LEU A 180 3.63 -19.64 -0.28
N GLU A 181 3.07 -19.81 -1.49
CA GLU A 181 3.74 -20.50 -2.60
C GLU A 181 5.06 -19.81 -2.96
N ILE A 182 5.03 -18.49 -3.09
CA ILE A 182 6.24 -17.70 -3.36
C ILE A 182 7.21 -17.77 -2.19
N LYS A 183 6.75 -17.71 -0.94
CA LYS A 183 7.65 -17.88 0.21
C LYS A 183 8.34 -19.25 0.21
N GLN A 184 7.66 -20.32 -0.22
CA GLN A 184 8.23 -21.66 -0.29
C GLN A 184 9.20 -21.80 -1.48
N GLU A 185 8.81 -21.31 -2.66
CA GLU A 185 9.65 -21.35 -3.86
C GLU A 185 11.02 -20.68 -3.65
N TYR A 186 11.05 -19.58 -2.89
CA TYR A 186 12.28 -18.84 -2.61
C TYR A 186 12.93 -19.19 -1.27
N GLY A 187 12.19 -19.77 -0.32
CA GLY A 187 12.72 -20.26 0.96
C GLY A 187 13.47 -21.59 0.86
N THR A 188 13.32 -22.34 -0.23
CA THR A 188 13.98 -23.65 -0.45
C THR A 188 15.31 -23.53 -1.19
N GLY A 189 15.79 -22.31 -1.44
CA GLY A 189 16.99 -22.01 -2.22
C GLY A 189 18.25 -21.63 -1.43
N GLN A 190 18.32 -21.95 -0.13
CA GLN A 190 19.54 -21.78 0.70
C GLN A 190 20.12 -23.11 1.15
#